data_AF-A0A2G9R854-F1
#
_entry.id   AF-A0A2G9R854-F1
#
_cell.length_a   1.000
_cell.length_b   1.000
_cell.length_c   1.000
_cell.angle_alpha   90.00
_cell.angle_beta   90.00
_cell.angle_gamma   90.00
#
_symmetry.space_group_name_H-M   'P 1'
#
loop_
_entity.id
_entity.type
_entity.pdbx_description
1 polymer ?
#
loop_
_entity_poly.entity_id
_entity_poly.type
_entity_poly.pdbx_seq_one_letter_code
_entity_poly.pdbx_strand_id
1 'polypeptide(L)'
;MVKTYHKLQSFELMALTGRKKDTQTLRLDDDEPLMDDDPFTAKLSFEQGGSEFVPVVVSRSVLRAMSRRDIMVKRWPRPLKWQYFRSLLPDVSITMCQSCFQMFHTEDYELLVLQHNCCPYCRKPMEDPSQ
;
A
#
# COMPACT_ATOMS: atom_id res chain seq x y z
N MET A 1 3.75 21.67 1.89
CA MET A 1 4.66 20.56 1.54
C MET A 1 4.08 19.16 1.85
N VAL A 2 3.38 18.94 2.96
CA VAL A 2 2.85 17.59 3.34
C VAL A 2 1.80 17.00 2.37
N LYS A 3 0.94 17.83 1.77
CA LYS A 3 -0.12 17.34 0.85
C LYS A 3 0.43 16.77 -0.47
N THR A 4 1.54 17.32 -0.97
CA THR A 4 2.20 16.83 -2.19
C THR A 4 2.88 15.49 -1.94
N TYR A 5 3.56 15.34 -0.79
CA TYR A 5 4.16 14.07 -0.37
C TYR A 5 3.13 12.95 -0.23
N HIS A 6 1.99 13.20 0.40
CA HIS A 6 0.95 12.18 0.55
C HIS A 6 0.38 11.71 -0.81
N LYS A 7 0.31 12.60 -1.81
CA LYS A 7 -0.14 12.26 -3.16
C LYS A 7 0.95 11.47 -3.90
N LEU A 8 2.20 11.92 -3.88
CA LEU A 8 3.35 11.21 -4.48
C LEU A 8 3.54 9.81 -3.89
N GLN A 9 3.44 9.69 -2.57
CA GLN A 9 3.51 8.42 -1.87
C GLN A 9 2.39 7.45 -2.22
N SER A 10 1.19 7.97 -2.54
CA SER A 10 0.08 7.12 -3.02
C SER A 10 0.29 6.65 -4.46
N PHE A 11 1.14 7.33 -5.24
CA PHE A 11 1.52 6.84 -6.58
C PHE A 11 2.60 5.75 -6.49
N GLU A 12 3.55 5.88 -5.56
CA GLU A 12 4.53 4.81 -5.28
C GLU A 12 3.91 3.59 -4.58
N LEU A 13 2.80 3.80 -3.85
CA LEU A 13 2.06 2.77 -3.13
C LEU A 13 0.65 2.60 -3.69
N MET A 14 0.42 1.51 -4.41
CA MET A 14 -0.90 1.23 -4.97
C MET A 14 -1.86 0.68 -3.92
N ALA A 15 -3.06 1.24 -3.86
CA ALA A 15 -4.10 0.81 -2.91
C ALA A 15 -4.87 -0.40 -3.43
N LEU A 16 -4.94 -1.45 -2.61
CA LEU A 16 -5.65 -2.70 -2.84
C LEU A 16 -7.00 -2.66 -2.13
N THR A 17 -8.10 -2.77 -2.89
CA THR A 17 -9.44 -2.88 -2.30
C THR A 17 -10.05 -4.26 -2.49
N GLY A 18 -10.51 -4.87 -1.40
CA GLY A 18 -11.28 -6.11 -1.44
C GLY A 18 -12.77 -5.83 -1.63
N ARG A 19 -13.35 -6.21 -2.77
CA ARG A 19 -14.79 -6.05 -3.06
C ARG A 19 -15.63 -7.05 -2.24
N LYS A 20 -16.82 -6.63 -1.74
CA LYS A 20 -17.91 -7.56 -1.36
C LYS A 20 -18.69 -7.95 -2.63
N LYS A 21 -19.07 -9.23 -2.75
CA LYS A 21 -19.94 -9.80 -3.82
C LYS A 21 -21.25 -8.98 -3.88
N ASP A 22 -21.79 -8.63 -5.05
CA ASP A 22 -22.52 -9.54 -5.95
C ASP A 22 -22.38 -9.18 -7.43
N THR A 23 -21.69 -10.01 -8.23
CA THR A 23 -22.02 -10.25 -9.65
C THR A 23 -21.25 -11.50 -10.09
N GLN A 24 -21.95 -12.50 -10.62
CA GLN A 24 -21.31 -13.62 -11.31
C GLN A 24 -20.93 -13.16 -12.72
N THR A 25 -19.68 -13.34 -13.11
CA THR A 25 -19.27 -13.21 -14.51
C THR A 25 -18.39 -14.41 -14.82
N LEU A 26 -18.90 -15.29 -15.68
CA LEU A 26 -18.15 -16.38 -16.30
C LEU A 26 -16.91 -15.82 -17.00
N ARG A 27 -15.75 -16.43 -16.78
CA ARG A 27 -14.57 -16.27 -17.63
C ARG A 27 -14.04 -17.66 -17.96
N LEU A 28 -13.83 -17.86 -19.26
CA LEU A 28 -13.39 -19.10 -19.90
C LEU A 28 -11.93 -19.38 -19.52
N ASP A 29 -11.62 -20.66 -19.33
CA ASP A 29 -10.27 -21.17 -19.15
C ASP A 29 -9.44 -20.87 -20.42
N ASP A 30 -8.34 -20.15 -20.26
CA ASP A 30 -7.30 -20.01 -21.28
C ASP A 30 -5.97 -20.35 -20.61
N ASP A 31 -5.43 -21.53 -20.96
CA ASP A 31 -4.10 -22.02 -20.63
C ASP A 31 -3.05 -21.18 -21.37
N GLU A 32 -2.75 -19.98 -20.86
CA GLU A 32 -1.60 -19.19 -21.31
C GLU A 32 -0.42 -19.37 -20.33
N PRO A 33 0.80 -19.63 -20.83
CA PRO A 33 1.96 -19.87 -19.99
C PRO A 33 2.24 -18.62 -19.14
N LEU A 34 2.25 -18.83 -17.82
CA LEU A 34 2.56 -17.85 -16.77
C LEU A 34 3.83 -17.05 -17.15
N MET A 35 3.63 -15.84 -17.68
CA MET A 35 4.57 -14.77 -17.40
C MET A 35 4.65 -14.63 -15.89
N ASP A 36 5.86 -14.42 -15.38
CA ASP A 36 6.22 -14.28 -13.96
C ASP A 36 5.55 -13.07 -13.26
N ASP A 37 4.54 -12.48 -13.91
CA ASP A 37 3.78 -11.32 -13.44
C ASP A 37 2.70 -11.77 -12.46
N ASP A 38 2.86 -11.38 -11.21
CA ASP A 38 1.89 -11.67 -10.18
C ASP A 38 0.50 -11.06 -10.52
N PRO A 39 -0.62 -11.64 -10.04
CA PRO A 39 -1.97 -11.22 -10.44
C PRO A 39 -2.33 -9.76 -10.15
N PHE A 40 -1.55 -9.04 -9.33
CA PHE A 40 -1.70 -7.61 -9.12
C PHE A 40 -1.06 -6.80 -10.24
N THR A 41 0.15 -7.19 -10.64
CA THR A 41 0.93 -6.55 -11.71
C THR A 41 0.18 -6.62 -13.04
N ALA A 42 -0.41 -7.78 -13.36
CA ALA A 42 -1.28 -7.93 -14.52
C ALA A 42 -2.47 -6.95 -14.50
N LYS A 43 -3.04 -6.67 -13.33
CA LYS A 43 -4.18 -5.75 -13.19
C LYS A 43 -3.76 -4.28 -13.24
N LEU A 44 -2.60 -3.93 -12.68
CA LEU A 44 -2.02 -2.60 -12.76
C LEU A 44 -1.80 -2.16 -14.21
N SER A 45 -1.26 -3.05 -15.06
CA SER A 45 -0.99 -2.76 -16.47
C SER A 45 -2.25 -2.43 -17.27
N PHE A 46 -3.42 -2.91 -16.84
CA PHE A 46 -4.70 -2.66 -17.51
C PHE A 46 -5.36 -1.32 -17.07
N GLU A 47 -5.13 -0.86 -15.84
CA GLU A 47 -5.86 0.28 -15.24
C GLU A 47 -5.10 1.62 -15.29
N GLN A 48 -3.79 1.64 -15.63
CA GLN A 48 -2.91 2.82 -15.49
C GLN A 48 -2.79 3.77 -16.72
N GLY A 49 -3.76 3.80 -17.63
CA GLY A 49 -3.72 4.69 -18.81
C GLY A 49 -4.09 6.17 -18.56
N GLY A 50 -4.35 6.60 -17.32
CA GLY A 50 -4.94 7.92 -17.00
C GLY A 50 -4.17 8.73 -15.94
N SER A 51 -4.41 10.05 -15.91
CA SER A 51 -3.81 10.98 -14.92
C SER A 51 -4.46 10.94 -13.54
N GLU A 52 -5.55 10.17 -13.39
CA GLU A 52 -6.29 9.99 -12.14
C GLU A 52 -5.89 8.69 -11.44
N PHE A 53 -5.68 8.76 -10.13
CA PHE A 53 -5.35 7.59 -9.33
C PHE A 53 -6.57 6.67 -9.22
N VAL A 54 -6.44 5.44 -9.72
CA VAL A 54 -7.46 4.40 -9.60
C VAL A 54 -6.89 3.26 -8.74
N PRO A 55 -7.50 2.94 -7.58
CA PRO A 55 -7.02 1.86 -6.73
C PRO A 55 -7.30 0.51 -7.39
N VAL A 56 -6.33 -0.39 -7.33
CA VAL A 56 -6.46 -1.74 -7.88
C VAL A 56 -7.40 -2.58 -7.02
N VAL A 57 -8.45 -3.11 -7.65
CA VAL A 57 -9.42 -3.97 -6.96
C VAL A 57 -9.01 -5.44 -7.12
N VAL A 58 -8.59 -6.09 -6.04
CA VAL A 58 -8.22 -7.52 -6.07
C VAL A 58 -9.21 -8.38 -5.29
N SER A 59 -9.27 -9.66 -5.64
CA SER A 59 -10.06 -10.63 -4.88
C SER A 59 -9.37 -10.98 -3.55
N ARG A 60 -10.11 -11.57 -2.62
CA ARG A 60 -9.56 -12.06 -1.35
C ARG A 60 -8.53 -13.17 -1.56
N SER A 61 -8.67 -14.00 -2.59
CA SER A 61 -7.70 -15.05 -2.91
C SER A 61 -6.40 -14.45 -3.42
N VAL A 62 -6.47 -13.47 -4.33
CA VAL A 62 -5.30 -12.75 -4.85
C VAL A 62 -4.55 -12.03 -3.73
N LEU A 63 -5.24 -11.27 -2.88
CA LEU A 63 -4.61 -10.61 -1.72
C LEU A 63 -3.95 -11.61 -0.74
N ARG A 64 -4.50 -12.82 -0.61
CA ARG A 64 -3.94 -13.88 0.23
C ARG A 64 -2.71 -14.56 -0.38
N ALA A 65 -2.63 -14.61 -1.71
CA ALA A 65 -1.51 -15.19 -2.43
C ALA A 65 -0.30 -14.24 -2.47
N MET A 66 -0.51 -12.94 -2.29
CA MET A 66 0.58 -11.96 -2.17
C MET A 66 1.41 -12.19 -0.90
N SER A 67 2.71 -11.92 -0.99
CA SER A 67 3.62 -11.93 0.15
C SER A 67 3.16 -10.94 1.21
N ARG A 68 3.02 -11.39 2.46
CA ARG A 68 2.66 -10.52 3.59
C ARG A 68 3.70 -9.42 3.85
N ARG A 69 4.94 -9.61 3.40
CA ARG A 69 6.02 -8.62 3.54
C ARG A 69 5.82 -7.43 2.61
N ASP A 70 5.15 -7.66 1.49
CA ASP A 70 5.01 -6.67 0.42
C ASP A 70 3.71 -5.88 0.57
N ILE A 71 2.83 -6.30 1.51
CA ILE A 71 1.53 -5.69 1.76
C ILE A 71 1.52 -4.97 3.09
N MET A 72 1.36 -3.64 3.04
CA MET A 72 1.14 -2.82 4.22
C MET A 72 -0.35 -2.63 4.48
N VAL A 73 -0.76 -2.62 5.75
CA VAL A 73 -2.18 -2.58 6.14
C VAL A 73 -2.45 -1.41 7.08
N LYS A 74 -3.29 -0.47 6.67
CA LYS A 74 -3.86 0.54 7.58
C LYS A 74 -5.12 -0.02 8.21
N ARG A 75 -4.99 -0.45 9.47
CA ARG A 75 -6.08 -1.05 10.26
C ARG A 75 -6.82 0.03 11.02
N TRP A 76 -7.72 0.73 10.33
CA TRP A 76 -8.56 1.71 10.98
C TRP A 76 -9.64 1.04 11.86
N PRO A 77 -9.97 1.63 13.02
CA PRO A 77 -11.12 1.20 13.80
C PRO A 77 -12.42 1.50 13.03
N ARG A 78 -13.50 0.80 13.39
CA ARG A 78 -14.83 1.05 12.82
C ARG A 78 -15.22 2.53 13.01
N PRO A 79 -15.87 3.18 12.04
CA PRO A 79 -16.51 2.61 10.83
C PRO A 79 -15.60 2.52 9.59
N LEU A 80 -14.33 2.91 9.69
CA LEU A 80 -13.43 2.97 8.55
C LEU A 80 -13.01 1.56 8.08
N LYS A 81 -12.91 1.39 6.77
CA LYS A 81 -12.47 0.13 6.16
C LYS A 81 -10.95 0.02 6.24
N TRP A 82 -10.45 -1.20 6.38
CA TRP A 82 -9.02 -1.48 6.24
C TRP A 82 -8.57 -1.14 4.83
N GLN A 83 -7.41 -0.53 4.73
CA GLN A 83 -6.77 -0.22 3.46
C GLN A 83 -5.48 -1.04 3.35
N TYR A 84 -5.25 -1.58 2.18
CA TYR A 84 -4.10 -2.41 1.86
C TYR A 84 -3.28 -1.69 0.81
N PHE A 85 -1.97 -1.72 0.93
CA PHE A 85 -1.05 -1.03 0.03
C PHE A 85 0.10 -1.96 -0.33
N ARG A 86 0.62 -1.83 -1.56
CA ARG A 86 1.84 -2.50 -2.01
C ARG A 86 2.78 -1.47 -2.64
N SER A 87 4.08 -1.57 -2.32
CA SER A 87 5.09 -0.75 -3.00
C SER A 87 5.31 -1.21 -4.42
N LEU A 88 5.33 -0.26 -5.36
CA LEU A 88 5.75 -0.49 -6.73
C LEU A 88 7.27 -0.38 -6.91
N LEU A 89 7.97 0.15 -5.91
CA LEU A 89 9.41 0.33 -5.92
C LEU A 89 10.04 -0.68 -4.97
N PRO A 90 10.56 -1.82 -5.46
CA PRO A 90 11.14 -2.86 -4.62
C PRO A 90 12.44 -2.41 -3.93
N ASP A 91 13.18 -1.50 -4.56
CA ASP A 91 14.45 -0.99 -4.04
C ASP A 91 14.27 0.11 -2.99
N VAL A 92 13.06 0.66 -2.86
CA VAL A 92 12.75 1.72 -1.90
C VAL A 92 12.03 1.12 -0.71
N SER A 93 12.73 1.06 0.42
CA SER A 93 12.15 0.58 1.68
C SER A 93 11.13 1.57 2.23
N ILE A 94 10.01 1.06 2.74
CA ILE A 94 8.90 1.87 3.26
C ILE A 94 8.68 1.56 4.74
N THR A 95 8.62 2.61 5.57
CA THR A 95 8.29 2.54 6.99
C THR A 95 6.89 3.09 7.24
N MET A 96 6.09 2.42 8.08
CA MET A 96 4.77 2.90 8.49
C MET A 96 4.78 3.31 9.97
N CYS A 97 4.37 4.55 10.25
CA CYS A 97 4.18 5.03 11.61
C CYS A 97 3.05 4.25 12.29
N GLN A 98 3.32 3.62 13.43
CA GLN A 98 2.33 2.81 14.17
C GLN A 98 1.21 3.64 14.82
N SER A 99 1.39 4.96 14.91
CA SER A 99 0.43 5.86 15.57
C SER A 99 -0.55 6.51 14.61
N CYS A 100 -0.08 6.96 13.45
CA CYS A 100 -0.93 7.62 12.45
C CYS A 100 -1.11 6.83 11.15
N PHE A 101 -0.46 5.66 11.03
CA PHE A 101 -0.46 4.82 9.84
C PHE A 101 -0.03 5.54 8.55
N GLN A 102 0.69 6.65 8.68
CA GLN A 102 1.35 7.25 7.52
C GLN A 102 2.58 6.41 7.18
N MET A 103 2.76 6.22 5.88
CA MET A 103 3.90 5.52 5.32
C MET A 103 4.96 6.57 4.99
N PHE A 104 6.22 6.17 4.82
CA PHE A 104 7.34 7.06 4.47
C PHE A 104 8.41 6.22 3.79
N HIS A 105 9.22 6.81 2.92
CA HIS A 105 10.51 6.18 2.59
C HIS A 105 11.30 6.06 3.89
N THR A 106 11.89 4.88 4.11
CA THR A 106 12.55 4.57 5.38
C THR A 106 13.69 5.56 5.64
N GLU A 107 14.49 5.89 4.62
CA GLU A 107 15.61 6.83 4.73
C GLU A 107 15.14 8.23 5.19
N ASP A 108 14.10 8.78 4.55
CA ASP A 108 13.53 10.08 4.93
C ASP A 108 12.94 10.07 6.34
N TYR A 109 12.25 8.97 6.70
CA TYR A 109 11.66 8.82 8.02
C TYR A 109 12.72 8.80 9.11
N GLU A 110 13.75 7.97 8.94
CA GLU A 110 14.87 7.85 9.89
C GLU A 110 15.61 9.17 10.04
N LEU A 111 15.91 9.86 8.94
CA LEU A 111 16.56 11.16 8.98
C LEU A 111 15.74 12.20 9.76
N LEU A 112 14.44 12.31 9.46
CA LEU A 112 13.56 13.29 10.13
C LEU A 112 13.32 12.94 11.60
N VAL A 113 13.22 11.64 11.92
CA VAL A 113 13.13 11.17 13.30
C VAL A 113 14.42 11.46 14.06
N LEU A 114 15.59 11.25 13.48
CA LEU A 114 16.87 11.59 14.13
C LEU A 114 16.99 13.09 14.42
N GLN A 115 16.49 13.94 13.52
CA GLN A 115 16.53 15.40 13.68
C GLN A 115 15.51 15.95 14.69
N HIS A 116 14.33 15.35 14.77
CA HIS A 116 13.19 15.92 15.50
C HIS A 116 12.64 15.05 16.62
N ASN A 117 13.18 13.84 16.79
CA ASN A 117 12.77 12.82 17.76
C ASN A 117 11.26 12.51 17.76
N CYS A 118 10.58 12.67 16.62
CA CYS A 118 9.16 12.43 16.49
C CYS A 118 8.75 12.09 15.05
N CYS A 119 7.57 11.49 14.87
CA CYS A 119 7.02 11.22 13.55
C CYS A 119 6.82 12.53 12.76
N PRO A 120 7.27 12.63 11.50
CA PRO A 120 7.20 13.86 10.70
C PRO A 120 5.76 14.29 10.37
N TYR A 121 4.77 13.40 10.50
CA TYR A 121 3.36 13.70 10.24
C TYR A 121 2.56 13.99 11.52
N CYS A 122 2.46 13.02 12.42
CA CYS A 122 1.63 13.18 13.63
C CYS A 122 2.39 13.74 14.83
N ARG A 123 3.70 13.95 14.72
CA ARG A 123 4.58 14.46 15.78
C ARG A 123 4.57 13.64 17.07
N LYS A 124 4.06 12.39 17.03
CA LYS A 124 4.21 11.48 18.17
C LYS A 124 5.71 11.23 18.40
N PRO A 125 6.23 11.44 19.63
CA PRO A 125 7.61 11.14 19.97
C PRO A 125 7.92 9.67 19.75
N MET A 126 9.20 9.38 19.47
CA MET A 126 9.67 8.00 19.55
C MET A 126 9.66 7.57 21.02
N GLU A 127 8.93 6.51 21.36
CA GLU A 127 9.01 5.90 22.69
C GLU A 127 10.39 5.25 22.82
N ASP A 128 11.15 5.61 23.86
CA ASP A 128 12.44 5.00 24.17
C ASP A 128 12.17 3.54 24.62
N PRO A 129 12.81 2.52 24.01
CA PRO A 129 12.66 1.12 24.42
C PRO A 129 13.12 0.79 25.85
N SER A 130 13.56 1.76 26.65
CA SER A 130 14.08 1.57 28.03
C SER A 130 13.03 1.61 29.15
N GLN A 131 11.74 1.38 28.87
CA GLN A 131 10.69 1.22 29.90
C GLN A 131 10.21 -0.22 30.05
#